data_AF-I3ICB8-F1
#
_entry.id   AF-I3ICB8-F1
#
_cell.length_a   1.000
_cell.length_b   1.000
_cell.length_c   1.000
_cell.angle_alpha   90.00
_cell.angle_beta   90.00
_cell.angle_gamma   90.00
#
_symmetry.space_group_name_H-M   'P 1'
#
loop_
_entity.id
_entity.type
_entity.pdbx_description
1 polymer ?
#
loop_
_entity_poly.entity_id
_entity_poly.type
_entity_poly.pdbx_seq_one_letter_code
_entity_poly.pdbx_strand_id
1 'polypeptide(L)'
;MYYCKYHPLDGATYYCEQCKVHQCDHCVDDEPALARCFVCGHNLESLGSGNKAEPFWRRLPEAFKYPLNASSMSLIVITSIASVLAMLMPFLWILSLLLYLFAAGALLKYSLTCLEHTALGEMKAPDVLDAYQGGISLLLKLLVITVVLVLLVGTAANYLGPAVGGLLGFIVVICFPAILIRFAQTESMLEAINPMAALALIGAIGLPYGLLMVFILIMMTSVGLLQEWIGQLFPAVSYVFQSMVSSYYTLVVFHLMGYMLFQYQDQLGYSARSDDDEEQPKREAADRLAAQIQVLLKEGDYERVVTLYYQAFKQFPNDARFFDQFFELLYTCKKTALMADFGSTYLHFLNRKKRTDKLTPVFKQIRLIAPDFLPDNPALRVQLASALKQQGDVALAVKLLNGMHKQFPDYAELPQAYYLLSTILEQLPNMQAQADKCRQMAQQLEKIAERKKLAAAMAQAELATNKPPSVKTPGRSPSAMVTKSGLHLELVPIEPVNTVEQAD
;
A
#
# COMPACT_ATOMS: atom_id res chain seq x y z
N MET A 1 -20.25 0.76 2.14
CA MET A 1 -18.79 0.55 2.30
C MET A 1 -18.31 -0.10 1.02
N TYR A 2 -17.42 0.57 0.31
CA TYR A 2 -16.86 0.07 -0.94
C TYR A 2 -15.51 -0.58 -0.67
N TYR A 3 -15.30 -1.76 -1.25
CA TYR A 3 -14.05 -2.51 -1.13
C TYR A 3 -13.23 -2.39 -2.41
N CYS A 4 -11.92 -2.50 -2.28
CA CYS A 4 -11.05 -2.53 -3.45
C CYS A 4 -11.32 -3.79 -4.29
N LYS A 5 -11.52 -3.61 -5.61
CA LYS A 5 -11.70 -4.72 -6.57
C LYS A 5 -10.56 -5.75 -6.48
N TYR A 6 -9.33 -5.26 -6.29
CA TYR A 6 -8.12 -6.09 -6.32
C TYR A 6 -7.71 -6.60 -4.95
N HIS A 7 -8.08 -5.90 -3.86
CA HIS A 7 -7.85 -6.30 -2.48
C HIS A 7 -9.16 -6.26 -1.72
N PRO A 8 -9.96 -7.34 -1.76
CA PRO A 8 -11.32 -7.35 -1.21
C PRO A 8 -11.42 -7.12 0.30
N LEU A 9 -10.30 -7.29 1.02
CA LEU A 9 -10.20 -7.04 2.46
C LEU A 9 -9.94 -5.57 2.78
N ASP A 10 -9.51 -4.77 1.80
CA ASP A 10 -9.16 -3.37 1.97
C ASP A 10 -10.32 -2.46 1.53
N GLY A 11 -10.58 -1.42 2.31
CA GLY A 11 -11.49 -0.34 1.94
C GLY A 11 -10.98 0.43 0.72
N ALA A 12 -11.88 0.80 -0.19
CA ALA A 12 -11.54 1.60 -1.35
C ALA A 12 -11.38 3.09 -1.00
N THR A 13 -10.24 3.66 -1.38
CA THR A 13 -9.92 5.09 -1.21
C THR A 13 -10.06 5.88 -2.50
N TYR A 14 -10.19 5.21 -3.64
CA TYR A 14 -10.31 5.83 -4.96
C TYR A 14 -11.40 5.17 -5.81
N TYR A 15 -12.01 5.98 -6.67
CA TYR A 15 -12.92 5.54 -7.72
C TYR A 15 -12.41 5.95 -9.10
N CYS A 16 -12.52 5.03 -10.07
CA CYS A 16 -12.22 5.33 -11.46
C CYS A 16 -13.53 5.43 -12.25
N GLU A 17 -13.86 6.60 -12.77
CA GLU A 17 -15.08 6.81 -13.57
C GLU A 17 -15.07 6.02 -14.88
N GLN A 18 -13.91 5.93 -15.55
CA GLN A 18 -13.79 5.28 -16.85
C GLN A 18 -13.91 3.76 -16.75
N CYS A 19 -13.24 3.15 -15.77
CA CYS A 19 -13.30 1.70 -15.54
C CYS A 19 -14.48 1.28 -14.65
N LYS A 20 -15.10 2.24 -13.95
CA LYS A 20 -16.15 2.02 -12.92
C LYS A 20 -15.72 1.04 -11.83
N VAL A 21 -14.48 1.20 -11.34
CA VAL A 21 -13.90 0.32 -10.31
C VAL A 21 -13.44 1.11 -9.09
N HIS A 22 -13.61 0.50 -7.92
CA HIS A 22 -13.13 0.98 -6.64
C HIS A 22 -11.74 0.38 -6.33
N GLN A 23 -10.80 1.22 -5.89
CA GLN A 23 -9.40 0.87 -5.70
C GLN A 23 -8.89 1.38 -4.33
N CYS A 24 -7.98 0.64 -3.70
CA CYS A 24 -7.24 1.10 -2.52
C CYS A 24 -5.92 1.77 -2.94
N ASP A 25 -5.22 2.39 -1.99
CA ASP A 25 -3.97 3.12 -2.25
C ASP A 25 -2.86 2.24 -2.87
N HIS A 26 -2.87 0.93 -2.63
CA HIS A 26 -1.90 0.03 -3.24
C HIS A 26 -2.20 -0.28 -4.72
N CYS A 27 -3.41 -0.02 -5.20
CA CYS A 27 -3.85 -0.40 -6.55
C CYS A 27 -3.90 0.77 -7.53
N VAL A 28 -3.32 1.91 -7.17
CA VAL A 28 -3.30 3.13 -7.97
C VAL A 28 -1.87 3.57 -8.24
N ASP A 29 -1.65 4.37 -9.28
CA ASP A 29 -0.37 5.05 -9.50
C ASP A 29 -0.35 6.36 -8.71
N ASP A 30 0.54 6.44 -7.72
CA ASP A 30 0.73 7.56 -6.79
C ASP A 30 1.98 8.41 -7.11
N GLU A 31 2.60 8.23 -8.29
CA GLU A 31 3.66 9.15 -8.75
C GLU A 31 3.19 10.59 -8.98
N PRO A 32 2.10 10.82 -9.73
CA PRO A 32 1.66 12.16 -10.03
C PRO A 32 1.00 12.79 -8.80
N ALA A 33 0.85 14.12 -8.81
CA ALA A 33 0.10 14.82 -7.76
C ALA A 33 -1.36 14.34 -7.65
N LEU A 34 -1.93 13.83 -8.74
CA LEU A 34 -3.24 13.19 -8.79
C LEU A 34 -3.05 11.71 -9.08
N ALA A 35 -3.62 10.86 -8.23
CA ALA A 35 -3.55 9.41 -8.40
C ALA A 35 -4.20 8.97 -9.73
N ARG A 36 -3.60 8.00 -10.41
CA ARG A 36 -4.09 7.48 -11.69
C ARG A 36 -4.41 5.99 -11.62
N CYS A 37 -5.35 5.55 -12.45
CA CYS A 37 -5.67 4.13 -12.59
C CYS A 37 -4.56 3.39 -13.35
N PHE A 38 -4.08 2.26 -12.82
CA PHE A 38 -3.11 1.42 -13.54
C PHE A 38 -3.66 0.79 -14.84
N VAL A 39 -4.98 0.68 -14.99
CA VAL A 39 -5.62 0.02 -16.14
C VAL A 39 -5.81 0.98 -17.32
N CYS A 40 -6.44 2.14 -17.08
CA CYS A 40 -6.78 3.11 -18.12
C CYS A 40 -5.89 4.35 -18.14
N GLY A 41 -5.11 4.60 -17.07
CA GLY A 41 -4.30 5.81 -16.92
C GLY A 41 -5.08 7.09 -16.60
N HIS A 42 -6.41 7.02 -16.45
CA HIS A 42 -7.25 8.17 -16.08
C HIS A 42 -7.01 8.60 -14.63
N ASN A 43 -7.22 9.88 -14.34
CA ASN A 43 -7.16 10.40 -12.98
C ASN A 43 -8.29 9.79 -12.13
N LEU A 44 -8.02 9.57 -10.86
CA LEU A 44 -8.96 8.96 -9.93
C LEU A 44 -9.65 10.01 -9.08
N GLU A 45 -10.92 9.76 -8.77
CA GLU A 45 -11.66 10.49 -7.75
C GLU A 45 -11.31 9.93 -6.37
N SER A 46 -11.01 10.80 -5.43
CA SER A 46 -10.72 10.41 -4.04
C SER A 46 -12.02 10.19 -3.28
N LEU A 47 -12.18 9.00 -2.69
CA LEU A 47 -13.27 8.68 -1.76
C LEU A 47 -12.87 8.97 -0.30
N GLY A 48 -11.63 9.42 -0.09
CA GLY A 48 -11.02 9.54 1.24
C GLY A 48 -10.85 8.20 1.96
N SER A 49 -10.63 8.24 3.26
CA SER A 49 -10.28 7.07 4.09
C SER A 49 -11.45 6.45 4.85
N GLY A 50 -12.68 6.96 4.70
CA GLY A 50 -13.87 6.49 5.42
C GLY A 50 -14.22 5.02 5.18
N ASN A 51 -13.96 4.49 3.97
CA ASN A 51 -14.16 3.05 3.69
C ASN A 51 -13.13 2.12 4.34
N LYS A 52 -11.98 2.65 4.80
CA LYS A 52 -11.01 1.91 5.61
C LYS A 52 -11.31 2.02 7.11
N ALA A 53 -12.07 3.05 7.51
CA ALA A 53 -12.35 3.33 8.91
C ALA A 53 -13.10 2.15 9.56
N GLU A 54 -12.56 1.67 10.68
CA GLU A 54 -13.28 0.70 11.49
C GLU A 54 -14.53 1.34 12.11
N PRO A 55 -15.56 0.56 12.43
CA PRO A 55 -16.71 1.10 13.13
C PRO A 55 -16.34 1.78 14.47
N PHE A 56 -16.93 2.94 14.75
CA PHE A 56 -16.56 3.76 15.92
C PHE A 56 -16.59 2.99 17.25
N TRP A 57 -17.50 2.02 17.42
CA TRP A 57 -17.60 1.22 18.64
C TRP A 57 -16.43 0.26 18.87
N ARG A 58 -15.63 -0.04 17.83
CA ARG A 58 -14.37 -0.77 17.97
C ARG A 58 -13.23 0.14 18.43
N ARG A 59 -13.35 1.45 18.20
CA ARG A 59 -12.38 2.47 18.60
C ARG A 59 -12.69 3.13 19.95
N LEU A 60 -13.58 2.56 20.77
CA LEU A 60 -13.86 3.09 22.10
C LEU A 60 -12.59 3.21 22.97
N PRO A 61 -11.70 2.21 23.05
CA PRO A 61 -10.49 2.34 23.86
C PRO A 61 -9.61 3.53 23.44
N GLU A 62 -9.49 3.78 22.14
CA GLU A 62 -8.76 4.92 21.58
C GLU A 62 -9.49 6.24 21.87
N ALA A 63 -10.82 6.26 21.74
CA ALA A 63 -11.64 7.43 22.03
C ALA A 63 -11.54 7.86 23.51
N PHE A 64 -11.46 6.92 24.45
CA PHE A 64 -11.21 7.21 25.87
C PHE A 64 -9.75 7.66 26.10
N LYS A 65 -8.78 7.23 25.29
CA LYS A 65 -7.40 7.74 25.38
C LYS A 65 -7.25 9.15 24.80
N TYR A 66 -8.13 9.56 23.89
CA TYR A 66 -8.03 10.83 23.16
C TYR A 66 -7.85 12.07 24.06
N PRO A 67 -8.64 12.28 25.14
CA PRO A 67 -8.48 13.46 25.99
C PRO A 67 -7.29 13.39 26.97
N LEU A 68 -6.53 12.29 26.99
CA LEU A 68 -5.42 12.09 27.94
C LEU A 68 -4.11 12.76 27.52
N ASN A 69 -4.12 13.61 26.48
CA ASN A 69 -2.96 14.44 26.15
C ASN A 69 -2.80 15.60 27.16
N ALA A 70 -1.59 16.13 27.29
CA ALA A 70 -1.29 17.18 28.27
C ALA A 70 -2.15 18.45 28.07
N SER A 71 -2.37 18.83 26.81
CA SER A 71 -3.17 19.99 26.41
C SER A 71 -4.64 19.86 26.86
N SER A 72 -5.36 18.78 26.49
CA SER A 72 -6.76 18.57 26.91
C SER A 72 -6.88 18.39 28.42
N MET A 73 -5.97 17.66 29.05
CA MET A 73 -6.02 17.43 30.51
C MET A 73 -5.87 18.73 31.29
N SER A 74 -4.99 19.64 30.86
CA SER A 74 -4.86 20.96 31.48
C SER A 74 -6.16 21.76 31.40
N LEU A 75 -6.81 21.74 30.23
CA LEU A 75 -8.08 22.43 30.00
C LEU A 75 -9.22 21.83 30.84
N ILE A 76 -9.31 20.51 30.93
CA ILE A 76 -10.29 19.80 31.78
C ILE A 76 -10.13 20.24 33.25
N VAL A 77 -8.90 20.24 33.76
CA VAL A 77 -8.63 20.60 35.17
C VAL A 77 -8.99 22.07 35.42
N ILE A 78 -8.53 23.00 34.56
CA ILE A 78 -8.78 24.44 34.73
C ILE A 78 -10.27 24.76 34.66
N THR A 79 -10.98 24.24 33.65
CA THR A 79 -12.43 24.49 33.49
C THR A 79 -13.25 23.88 34.62
N SER A 80 -12.82 22.73 35.17
CA SER A 80 -13.50 22.09 36.29
C SER A 80 -13.32 22.85 37.60
N ILE A 81 -12.11 23.33 37.88
CA ILE A 81 -11.85 24.18 39.05
C ILE A 81 -12.63 25.49 38.93
N ALA A 82 -12.62 26.13 37.74
CA ALA A 82 -13.37 27.36 37.50
C ALA A 82 -14.88 27.18 37.70
N SER A 83 -15.44 26.04 37.26
CA SER A 83 -16.86 25.72 37.43
C SER A 83 -17.26 25.55 38.89
N VAL A 84 -16.41 24.92 39.71
CA VAL A 84 -16.67 24.78 41.15
C VAL A 84 -16.46 26.10 41.90
N LEU A 85 -15.43 26.88 41.55
CA LEU A 85 -15.24 28.22 42.12
C LEU A 85 -16.43 29.14 41.84
N ALA A 86 -17.00 29.06 40.64
CA ALA A 86 -18.25 29.74 40.32
C ALA A 86 -19.37 29.32 41.29
N MET A 87 -19.55 28.02 41.52
CA MET A 87 -20.59 27.49 42.42
C MET A 87 -20.40 27.92 43.89
N LEU A 88 -19.16 28.05 44.36
CA LEU A 88 -18.83 28.43 45.74
C LEU A 88 -19.04 29.92 46.06
N MET A 89 -19.28 30.77 45.05
CA MET A 89 -19.45 32.22 45.20
C MET A 89 -20.90 32.68 44.91
N PRO A 90 -21.92 32.17 45.63
CA PRO A 90 -23.33 32.45 45.33
C PRO A 90 -23.72 33.92 45.56
N PHE A 91 -22.99 34.65 46.42
CA PHE A 91 -23.23 36.06 46.71
C PHE A 91 -22.88 36.99 45.54
N LEU A 92 -22.06 36.53 44.59
CA LEU A 92 -21.76 37.21 43.32
C LEU A 92 -22.40 36.44 42.16
N TRP A 93 -23.70 36.21 42.22
CA TRP A 93 -24.43 35.36 41.26
C TRP A 93 -24.17 35.71 39.79
N ILE A 94 -24.01 36.99 39.44
CA ILE A 94 -23.68 37.43 38.07
C ILE A 94 -22.27 36.96 37.68
N LEU A 95 -21.28 37.20 38.54
CA LEU A 95 -19.89 36.80 38.28
C LEU A 95 -19.74 35.28 38.23
N SER A 96 -20.42 34.57 39.14
CA SER A 96 -20.51 33.11 39.16
C SER A 96 -21.07 32.57 37.85
N LEU A 97 -22.21 33.11 37.40
CA LEU A 97 -22.84 32.73 36.13
C LEU A 97 -21.90 32.98 34.94
N LEU A 98 -21.26 34.15 34.88
CA LEU A 98 -20.32 34.47 33.80
C LEU A 98 -19.12 33.53 33.78
N LEU A 99 -18.54 33.22 34.95
CA LEU A 99 -17.41 32.30 35.06
C LEU A 99 -17.79 30.87 34.64
N TYR A 100 -18.97 30.40 35.04
CA TYR A 100 -19.49 29.09 34.65
C TYR A 100 -19.73 29.02 33.13
N LEU A 101 -20.42 30.02 32.55
CA LEU A 101 -20.68 30.09 31.12
C LEU A 101 -19.39 30.19 30.31
N PHE A 102 -18.39 30.91 30.83
CA PHE A 102 -17.07 30.98 30.21
C PHE A 102 -16.38 29.61 30.22
N ALA A 103 -16.32 28.93 31.37
CA ALA A 103 -15.70 27.61 31.49
C ALA A 103 -16.40 26.57 30.59
N ALA A 104 -17.74 26.54 30.60
CA ALA A 104 -18.55 25.66 29.77
C ALA A 104 -18.37 25.97 28.28
N GLY A 105 -18.41 27.25 27.90
CA GLY A 105 -18.22 27.68 26.50
C GLY A 105 -16.82 27.41 25.99
N ALA A 106 -15.79 27.56 26.83
CA ALA A 106 -14.40 27.26 26.51
C ALA A 106 -14.24 25.76 26.20
N LEU A 107 -14.68 24.89 27.12
CA LEU A 107 -14.68 23.44 26.92
C LEU A 107 -15.44 23.04 25.66
N LEU A 108 -16.62 23.63 25.44
CA LEU A 108 -17.48 23.30 24.31
C LEU A 108 -16.86 23.73 22.98
N LYS A 109 -16.21 24.91 22.92
CA LYS A 109 -15.47 25.34 21.73
C LYS A 109 -14.30 24.41 21.43
N TYR A 110 -13.51 24.06 22.44
CA TYR A 110 -12.42 23.09 22.28
C TYR A 110 -12.95 21.74 21.77
N SER A 111 -14.07 21.27 22.32
CA SER A 111 -14.71 20.02 21.91
C SER A 111 -15.20 20.05 20.45
N LEU A 112 -15.76 21.17 19.97
CA LEU A 112 -16.13 21.34 18.57
C LEU A 112 -14.92 21.29 17.64
N THR A 113 -13.83 21.95 18.01
CA THR A 113 -12.60 21.88 17.23
C THR A 113 -12.08 20.44 17.16
N CYS A 114 -12.10 19.70 18.28
CA CYS A 114 -11.77 18.27 18.26
C CYS A 114 -12.67 17.47 17.31
N LEU A 115 -13.97 17.76 17.28
CA LEU A 115 -14.93 17.13 16.36
C LEU A 115 -14.59 17.44 14.90
N GLU A 116 -14.33 18.71 14.57
CA GLU A 116 -13.97 19.17 13.22
C GLU A 116 -12.68 18.50 12.73
N HIS A 117 -11.61 18.56 13.52
CA HIS A 117 -10.33 17.92 13.22
C HIS A 117 -10.50 16.41 13.03
N THR A 118 -11.20 15.74 13.96
CA THR A 118 -11.44 14.29 13.85
C THR A 118 -12.26 13.95 12.59
N ALA A 119 -13.24 14.78 12.22
CA ALA A 119 -14.06 14.60 11.02
C ALA A 119 -13.26 14.75 9.72
N LEU A 120 -12.16 15.52 9.76
CA LEU A 120 -11.20 15.70 8.67
C LEU A 120 -10.09 14.64 8.65
N GLY A 121 -10.10 13.67 9.56
CA GLY A 121 -9.12 12.59 9.61
C GLY A 121 -7.97 12.81 10.60
N GLU A 122 -7.94 13.93 11.31
CA GLU A 122 -6.94 14.24 12.33
C GLU A 122 -7.31 13.58 13.66
N MET A 123 -6.70 12.41 13.93
CA MET A 123 -7.08 11.56 15.06
C MET A 123 -6.41 11.95 16.39
N LYS A 124 -5.63 13.04 16.40
CA LYS A 124 -4.93 13.56 17.57
C LYS A 124 -5.63 14.83 18.07
N ALA A 125 -5.71 15.00 19.39
CA ALA A 125 -6.31 16.19 19.97
C ALA A 125 -5.45 17.44 19.69
N PRO A 126 -6.05 18.52 19.15
CA PRO A 126 -5.34 19.74 18.79
C PRO A 126 -4.77 20.44 20.03
N ASP A 127 -3.72 21.24 19.84
CA ASP A 127 -3.22 22.05 20.94
C ASP A 127 -4.24 23.12 21.34
N VAL A 128 -4.25 23.48 22.63
CA VAL A 128 -5.23 24.42 23.18
C VAL A 128 -5.15 25.75 22.45
N LEU A 129 -3.93 26.26 22.19
CA LEU A 129 -3.76 27.56 21.56
C LEU A 129 -4.32 27.60 20.14
N ASP A 130 -4.14 26.53 19.38
CA ASP A 130 -4.64 26.41 18.00
C ASP A 130 -6.16 26.26 17.99
N ALA A 131 -6.72 25.54 18.96
CA ALA A 131 -8.16 25.31 19.02
C ALA A 131 -9.01 26.54 19.38
N TYR A 132 -8.41 27.58 19.97
CA TYR A 132 -9.04 28.87 20.22
C TYR A 132 -8.78 29.91 19.13
N GLN A 133 -8.12 29.54 18.02
CA GLN A 133 -8.04 30.39 16.84
C GLN A 133 -9.41 30.43 16.16
N GLY A 134 -10.16 31.50 16.39
CA GLY A 134 -11.53 31.66 15.90
C GLY A 134 -12.32 32.57 16.83
N GLY A 135 -13.04 33.55 16.27
CA GLY A 135 -13.69 34.58 17.07
C GLY A 135 -14.71 34.04 18.07
N ILE A 136 -14.89 34.76 19.19
CA ILE A 136 -15.87 34.51 20.28
C ILE A 136 -17.31 34.30 19.77
N SER A 137 -17.59 34.74 18.54
CA SER A 137 -18.88 34.57 17.86
C SER A 137 -19.41 33.13 17.85
N LEU A 138 -18.54 32.12 17.69
CA LEU A 138 -18.98 30.71 17.61
C LEU A 138 -19.49 30.21 18.97
N LEU A 139 -18.81 30.60 20.06
CA LEU A 139 -19.22 30.31 21.43
C LEU A 139 -20.55 30.99 21.74
N LEU A 140 -20.73 32.26 21.35
CA LEU A 140 -21.98 32.99 21.55
C LEU A 140 -23.15 32.32 20.82
N LYS A 141 -22.96 31.95 19.55
CA LYS A 141 -23.99 31.25 18.75
C LYS A 141 -24.45 29.97 19.45
N LEU A 142 -23.51 29.16 19.94
CA LEU A 142 -23.83 27.89 20.59
C LEU A 142 -24.50 28.05 21.95
N LEU A 143 -24.10 29.08 22.71
CA LEU A 143 -24.81 29.46 23.93
C LEU A 143 -26.26 29.85 23.62
N VAL A 144 -26.50 30.62 22.56
CA VAL A 144 -27.86 30.99 22.15
C VAL A 144 -28.66 29.77 21.69
N ILE A 145 -28.10 28.86 20.90
CA ILE A 145 -28.76 27.60 20.52
C ILE A 145 -29.21 26.83 21.76
N THR A 146 -28.29 26.65 22.73
CA THR A 146 -28.58 25.92 23.97
C THR A 146 -29.69 26.60 24.78
N VAL A 147 -29.64 27.92 24.93
CA VAL A 147 -30.68 28.71 25.63
C VAL A 147 -32.04 28.59 24.93
N VAL A 148 -32.07 28.67 23.59
CA VAL A 148 -33.30 28.53 22.81
C VAL A 148 -33.94 27.15 23.00
N LEU A 149 -33.13 26.07 22.97
CA LEU A 149 -33.62 24.71 23.19
C LEU A 149 -34.15 24.51 24.62
N VAL A 150 -33.44 25.02 25.63
CA VAL A 150 -33.88 24.96 27.03
C VAL A 150 -35.17 25.75 27.22
N LEU A 151 -35.29 26.94 26.64
CA LEU A 151 -36.50 27.77 26.71
C LEU A 151 -37.67 27.07 26.02
N LEU A 152 -37.46 26.44 24.88
CA LEU A 152 -38.47 25.69 24.13
C LEU A 152 -39.02 24.52 24.97
N VAL A 153 -38.14 23.72 25.59
CA VAL A 153 -38.56 22.61 26.47
C VAL A 153 -39.25 23.14 27.73
N GLY A 154 -38.70 24.17 28.37
CA GLY A 154 -39.24 24.74 29.59
C GLY A 154 -40.61 25.39 29.38
N THR A 155 -40.79 26.17 28.30
CA THR A 155 -42.08 26.76 27.96
C THR A 155 -43.11 25.69 27.61
N ALA A 156 -42.75 24.66 26.84
CA ALA A 156 -43.63 23.53 26.58
C ALA A 156 -44.05 22.81 27.88
N ALA A 157 -43.12 22.58 28.80
CA ALA A 157 -43.43 21.93 30.08
C ALA A 157 -44.40 22.76 30.94
N ASN A 158 -44.26 24.10 30.93
CA ASN A 158 -45.11 25.01 31.70
C ASN A 158 -46.50 25.19 31.07
N TYR A 159 -46.59 25.34 29.74
CA TYR A 159 -47.86 25.66 29.06
C TYR A 159 -48.63 24.44 28.55
N LEU A 160 -47.94 23.40 28.07
CA LEU A 160 -48.55 22.17 27.52
C LEU A 160 -48.56 21.02 28.54
N GLY A 161 -47.92 21.22 29.69
CA GLY A 161 -47.86 20.29 30.80
C GLY A 161 -46.58 19.44 30.84
N PRO A 162 -46.25 18.84 32.00
CA PRO A 162 -44.97 18.14 32.20
C PRO A 162 -44.75 16.96 31.26
N ALA A 163 -45.80 16.25 30.86
CA ALA A 163 -45.70 15.10 29.95
C ALA A 163 -45.23 15.52 28.55
N VAL A 164 -45.81 16.60 28.00
CA VAL A 164 -45.43 17.13 26.68
C VAL A 164 -44.03 17.74 26.73
N GLY A 165 -43.73 18.49 27.79
CA GLY A 165 -42.38 19.01 28.02
C GLY A 165 -41.32 17.92 28.12
N GLY A 166 -41.61 16.83 28.84
CA GLY A 166 -40.73 15.67 28.96
C GLY A 166 -40.49 14.96 27.62
N LEU A 167 -41.54 14.75 26.82
CA LEU A 167 -41.42 14.17 25.48
C LEU A 167 -40.57 15.07 24.56
N LEU A 168 -40.80 16.38 24.58
CA LEU A 168 -40.04 17.34 23.78
C LEU A 168 -38.58 17.39 24.22
N GLY A 169 -38.32 17.36 25.53
CA GLY A 169 -36.97 17.27 26.09
C GLY A 169 -36.24 16.03 25.62
N PHE A 170 -36.91 14.87 25.62
CA PHE A 170 -36.33 13.62 25.10
C PHE A 170 -35.95 13.72 23.61
N ILE A 171 -36.83 14.31 22.78
CA ILE A 171 -36.55 14.55 21.36
C ILE A 171 -35.33 15.48 21.20
N VAL A 172 -35.27 16.57 21.97
CA VAL A 172 -34.15 17.52 21.95
C VAL A 172 -32.85 16.81 22.32
N VAL A 173 -32.84 15.97 23.36
CA VAL A 173 -31.64 15.22 23.77
C VAL A 173 -31.16 14.28 22.65
N ILE A 174 -32.07 13.58 21.96
CA ILE A 174 -31.72 12.74 20.81
C ILE A 174 -31.19 13.56 19.64
N CYS A 175 -31.77 14.74 19.38
CA CYS A 175 -31.36 15.59 18.27
C CYS A 175 -30.10 16.41 18.58
N PHE A 176 -29.73 16.58 19.86
CA PHE A 176 -28.69 17.49 20.27
C PHE A 176 -27.31 17.18 19.64
N PRO A 177 -26.83 15.91 19.60
CA PRO A 177 -25.60 15.59 18.89
C PRO A 177 -25.67 15.92 17.38
N ALA A 178 -26.81 15.65 16.74
CA ALA A 178 -27.00 16.00 15.33
C ALA A 178 -26.98 17.53 15.10
N ILE A 179 -27.57 18.32 16.00
CA ILE A 179 -27.52 19.79 15.96
C ILE A 179 -26.08 20.28 16.09
N LEU A 180 -25.30 19.72 17.01
CA LEU A 180 -23.88 20.07 17.21
C LEU A 180 -23.02 19.73 16.00
N ILE A 181 -23.22 18.55 15.40
CA ILE A 181 -22.56 18.13 14.15
C ILE A 181 -22.87 19.11 13.02
N ARG A 182 -24.16 19.43 12.83
CA ARG A 182 -24.60 20.35 11.78
C ARG A 182 -24.06 21.76 12.01
N PHE A 183 -23.98 22.18 13.26
CA PHE A 183 -23.38 23.44 13.64
C PHE A 183 -21.88 23.50 13.32
N ALA A 184 -21.14 22.43 13.61
CA ALA A 184 -19.71 22.32 13.26
C ALA A 184 -19.47 22.36 11.75
N GLN A 185 -20.40 21.83 10.94
CA GLN A 185 -20.29 21.85 9.48
C GLN A 185 -20.70 23.17 8.82
N THR A 186 -21.71 23.86 9.36
CA THR A 186 -22.36 25.01 8.68
C THR A 186 -22.05 26.36 9.32
N GLU A 187 -21.61 26.38 10.58
CA GLU A 187 -21.47 27.56 11.45
C GLU A 187 -22.73 28.47 11.52
N SER A 188 -23.87 27.96 11.04
CA SER A 188 -25.14 28.66 10.89
C SER A 188 -26.14 28.14 11.92
N MET A 189 -26.63 29.03 12.78
CA MET A 189 -27.54 28.65 13.86
C MET A 189 -28.88 28.12 13.34
N LEU A 190 -29.42 28.76 12.30
CA LEU A 190 -30.72 28.40 11.72
C LEU A 190 -30.65 27.04 11.02
N GLU A 191 -29.54 26.77 10.32
CA GLU A 191 -29.32 25.47 9.67
C GLU A 191 -29.03 24.36 10.67
N ALA A 192 -28.36 24.67 11.77
CA ALA A 192 -28.08 23.71 12.84
C ALA A 192 -29.34 23.28 13.59
N ILE A 193 -30.24 24.22 13.92
CA ILE A 193 -31.49 23.94 14.66
C ILE A 193 -32.56 23.28 13.76
N ASN A 194 -32.39 23.29 12.43
CA ASN A 194 -33.38 22.73 11.51
C ASN A 194 -33.66 21.24 11.82
N PRO A 195 -34.86 20.88 12.30
CA PRO A 195 -35.18 19.52 12.72
C PRO A 195 -35.14 18.53 11.55
N MET A 196 -35.46 18.97 10.33
CA MET A 196 -35.41 18.12 9.15
C MET A 196 -33.97 17.74 8.79
N ALA A 197 -33.03 18.68 8.97
CA ALA A 197 -31.62 18.43 8.73
C ALA A 197 -31.04 17.47 9.79
N ALA A 198 -31.43 17.63 11.06
CA ALA A 198 -31.06 16.70 12.12
C ALA A 198 -31.59 15.28 11.86
N LEU A 199 -32.87 15.15 11.47
CA LEU A 199 -33.47 13.86 11.13
C LEU A 199 -32.84 13.23 9.88
N ALA A 200 -32.49 14.03 8.87
CA ALA A 200 -31.79 13.54 7.69
C ALA A 200 -30.40 12.97 8.03
N LEU A 201 -29.67 13.64 8.92
CA LEU A 201 -28.36 13.16 9.40
C LEU A 201 -28.49 11.87 10.22
N ILE A 202 -29.46 11.81 11.12
CA ILE A 202 -29.77 10.60 11.90
C ILE A 202 -30.17 9.45 10.96
N GLY A 203 -30.96 9.73 9.93
CA GLY A 203 -31.38 8.77 8.92
C GLY A 203 -30.24 8.27 8.04
N ALA A 204 -29.31 9.16 7.66
CA ALA A 204 -28.13 8.81 6.87
C ALA A 204 -27.20 7.86 7.63
N ILE A 205 -26.91 8.17 8.90
CA ILE A 205 -26.05 7.34 9.75
C ILE A 205 -26.75 6.04 10.16
N GLY A 206 -28.04 6.09 10.50
CA GLY A 206 -28.86 4.94 10.86
C GLY A 206 -28.61 4.40 12.28
N LEU A 207 -28.70 3.07 12.43
CA LEU A 207 -28.54 2.37 13.72
C LEU A 207 -27.27 2.74 14.53
N PRO A 208 -26.08 2.95 13.91
CA PRO A 208 -24.89 3.47 14.59
C PRO A 208 -25.13 4.73 15.42
N TYR A 209 -26.02 5.64 15.00
CA TYR A 209 -26.37 6.83 15.78
C TYR A 209 -27.08 6.46 17.08
N GLY A 210 -27.99 5.48 17.04
CA GLY A 210 -28.65 4.97 18.24
C GLY A 210 -27.66 4.36 19.23
N LEU A 211 -26.63 3.68 18.75
CA LEU A 211 -25.56 3.15 19.59
C LEU A 211 -24.74 4.28 20.24
N LEU A 212 -24.43 5.35 19.50
CA LEU A 212 -23.78 6.55 20.06
C LEU A 212 -24.65 7.15 21.19
N MET A 213 -25.96 7.25 20.98
CA MET A 213 -26.89 7.74 22.02
C MET A 213 -26.89 6.86 23.28
N VAL A 214 -26.86 5.53 23.13
CA VAL A 214 -26.74 4.61 24.27
C VAL A 214 -25.46 4.89 25.07
N PHE A 215 -24.32 5.08 24.40
CA PHE A 215 -23.07 5.43 25.07
C PHE A 215 -23.15 6.78 25.78
N ILE A 216 -23.69 7.81 25.14
CA ILE A 216 -23.89 9.13 25.75
C ILE A 216 -24.76 9.01 27.02
N LEU A 217 -25.85 8.25 26.97
CA LEU A 217 -26.74 8.05 28.13
C LEU A 217 -26.04 7.29 29.27
N ILE A 218 -25.25 6.26 28.97
CA ILE A 218 -24.46 5.53 29.98
C ILE A 218 -23.45 6.48 30.64
N MET A 219 -22.76 7.30 29.86
CA MET A 219 -21.77 8.27 30.36
C MET A 219 -22.43 9.38 31.19
N MET A 220 -23.59 9.88 30.77
CA MET A 220 -24.33 10.90 31.51
C MET A 220 -24.90 10.36 32.83
N THR A 221 -25.41 9.13 32.83
CA THR A 221 -25.95 8.49 34.05
C THR A 221 -24.84 8.13 35.05
N SER A 222 -23.65 7.72 34.57
CA SER A 222 -22.53 7.39 35.47
C SER A 222 -22.01 8.60 36.26
N VAL A 223 -22.04 9.80 35.69
CA VAL A 223 -21.70 11.04 36.42
C VAL A 223 -22.69 11.31 37.56
N GLY A 224 -23.98 11.04 37.35
CA GLY A 224 -25.01 11.20 38.39
C GLY A 224 -24.79 10.29 39.60
N LEU A 225 -24.33 9.06 39.38
CA LEU A 225 -24.03 8.12 40.47
C LEU A 225 -22.87 8.59 41.36
N LEU A 226 -21.90 9.34 40.84
CA LEU A 226 -20.76 9.84 41.65
C LEU A 226 -21.20 10.73 42.82
N GLN A 227 -22.30 11.47 42.66
CA GLN A 227 -22.85 12.33 43.71
C GLN A 227 -23.37 11.51 44.89
N GLU A 228 -24.02 10.38 44.63
CA GLU A 228 -24.63 9.55 45.68
C GLU A 228 -23.57 8.89 46.57
N TRP A 229 -22.42 8.49 46.00
CA TRP A 229 -21.37 7.75 46.71
C TRP A 229 -20.37 8.64 47.45
N ILE A 230 -19.99 9.78 46.86
CA ILE A 230 -18.89 10.64 47.38
C ILE A 230 -19.43 11.93 48.01
N GLY A 231 -20.61 12.40 47.57
CA GLY A 231 -21.14 13.72 47.91
C GLY A 231 -21.46 13.91 49.40
N GLN A 232 -21.68 12.83 50.15
CA GLN A 232 -22.00 12.91 51.58
C GLN A 232 -20.80 13.24 52.48
N LEU A 233 -19.58 12.87 52.06
CA LEU A 233 -18.37 13.04 52.88
C LEU A 233 -17.58 14.30 52.52
N PHE A 234 -17.44 14.59 51.23
CA PHE A 234 -16.65 15.73 50.73
C PHE A 234 -17.35 16.41 49.54
N PRO A 235 -18.32 17.31 49.77
CA PRO A 235 -19.17 17.86 48.71
C PRO A 235 -18.39 18.66 47.67
N ALA A 236 -17.45 19.53 48.09
CA ALA A 236 -16.64 20.32 47.16
C ALA A 236 -15.75 19.44 46.25
N VAL A 237 -15.14 18.39 46.82
CA VAL A 237 -14.31 17.44 46.07
C VAL A 237 -15.16 16.64 45.09
N SER A 238 -16.36 16.23 45.50
CA SER A 238 -17.31 15.53 44.64
C SER A 238 -17.70 16.36 43.41
N TYR A 239 -17.99 17.65 43.58
CA TYR A 239 -18.31 18.55 42.46
C TYR A 239 -17.14 18.76 41.50
N VAL A 240 -15.91 18.91 42.01
CA VAL A 240 -14.72 19.02 41.14
C VAL A 240 -14.56 17.75 40.33
N PHE A 241 -14.67 16.59 40.98
CA PHE A 241 -14.53 15.30 40.31
C PHE A 241 -15.61 15.07 39.26
N GLN A 242 -16.87 15.39 39.57
CA GLN A 242 -17.97 15.32 38.60
C GLN A 242 -17.74 16.26 37.42
N SER A 243 -17.29 17.49 37.67
CA SER A 243 -16.98 18.43 36.60
C SER A 243 -15.84 17.89 35.72
N MET A 244 -14.79 17.31 36.32
CA MET A 244 -13.69 16.72 35.56
C MET A 244 -14.14 15.54 34.71
N VAL A 245 -14.92 14.62 35.28
CA VAL A 245 -15.45 13.45 34.55
C VAL A 245 -16.40 13.89 33.44
N SER A 246 -17.28 14.87 33.71
CA SER A 246 -18.19 15.43 32.72
C SER A 246 -17.45 16.10 31.57
N SER A 247 -16.42 16.90 31.87
CA SER A 247 -15.59 17.56 30.86
C SER A 247 -14.82 16.55 30.00
N TYR A 248 -14.26 15.52 30.65
CA TYR A 248 -13.58 14.42 29.97
C TYR A 248 -14.54 13.66 29.04
N TYR A 249 -15.71 13.27 29.52
CA TYR A 249 -16.74 12.60 28.72
C TYR A 249 -17.25 13.45 27.57
N THR A 250 -17.37 14.76 27.76
CA THR A 250 -17.72 15.69 26.69
C THR A 250 -16.71 15.58 25.54
N LEU A 251 -15.40 15.61 25.82
CA LEU A 251 -14.38 15.47 24.78
C LEU A 251 -14.41 14.11 24.08
N VAL A 252 -14.61 13.01 24.83
CA VAL A 252 -14.76 11.68 24.25
C VAL A 252 -15.97 11.66 23.29
N VAL A 253 -17.11 12.21 23.69
CA VAL A 253 -18.33 12.22 22.86
C VAL A 253 -18.12 13.05 21.59
N PHE A 254 -17.51 14.23 21.67
CA PHE A 254 -17.24 15.05 20.49
C PHE A 254 -16.24 14.40 19.54
N HIS A 255 -15.21 13.74 20.07
CA HIS A 255 -14.30 12.94 19.26
C HIS A 255 -15.02 11.76 18.58
N LEU A 256 -15.90 11.04 19.28
CA LEU A 256 -16.71 9.97 18.70
C LEU A 256 -17.66 10.49 17.61
N MET A 257 -18.26 11.66 17.80
CA MET A 257 -19.08 12.33 16.81
C MET A 257 -18.26 12.69 15.57
N GLY A 258 -17.07 13.29 15.74
CA GLY A 258 -16.17 13.59 14.63
C GLY A 258 -15.72 12.34 13.88
N TYR A 259 -15.35 11.29 14.61
CA TYR A 259 -14.95 10.00 14.02
C TYR A 259 -16.10 9.34 13.24
N MET A 260 -17.34 9.47 13.74
CA MET A 260 -18.52 9.02 13.02
C MET A 260 -18.71 9.78 11.71
N LEU A 261 -18.49 11.09 11.67
CA LEU A 261 -18.52 11.86 10.42
C LEU A 261 -17.47 11.37 9.44
N PHE A 262 -16.22 11.19 9.91
CA PHE A 262 -15.13 10.64 9.10
C PHE A 262 -15.48 9.26 8.52
N GLN A 263 -16.08 8.37 9.32
CA GLN A 263 -16.51 7.04 8.89
C GLN A 263 -17.59 7.10 7.79
N TYR A 264 -18.55 8.03 7.90
CA TYR A 264 -19.71 8.16 7.01
C TYR A 264 -19.59 9.29 5.97
N GLN A 265 -18.37 9.79 5.73
CA GLN A 265 -18.10 10.96 4.88
C GLN A 265 -18.72 10.90 3.48
N ASP A 266 -18.71 9.71 2.83
CA ASP A 266 -19.28 9.48 1.50
C ASP A 266 -20.80 9.74 1.47
N GLN A 267 -21.52 9.28 2.50
CA GLN A 267 -22.95 9.50 2.65
C GLN A 267 -23.28 10.96 2.99
N LEU A 268 -22.32 11.66 3.58
CA LEU A 268 -22.41 13.06 3.97
C LEU A 268 -21.93 14.01 2.86
N GLY A 269 -21.43 13.47 1.73
CA GLY A 269 -21.05 14.24 0.56
C GLY A 269 -19.70 14.95 0.66
N TYR A 270 -18.77 14.45 1.48
CA TYR A 270 -17.41 14.98 1.56
C TYR A 270 -16.35 13.86 1.63
N SER A 271 -15.09 14.20 1.37
CA SER A 271 -13.97 13.25 1.40
C SER A 271 -12.81 13.80 2.22
N ALA A 272 -12.45 13.11 3.29
CA ALA A 272 -11.27 13.36 4.11
C ALA A 272 -10.35 12.13 4.11
N ARG A 273 -9.05 12.36 4.20
CA ARG A 273 -8.03 11.32 4.38
C ARG A 273 -7.47 11.42 5.80
N SER A 274 -7.13 10.29 6.41
CA SER A 274 -6.48 10.31 7.71
C SER A 274 -5.03 10.78 7.60
N ASP A 275 -4.51 11.47 8.62
CA ASP A 275 -3.10 11.86 8.71
C ASP A 275 -2.16 10.66 8.47
N ASP A 276 -2.51 9.51 9.05
CA ASP A 276 -1.75 8.26 8.90
C ASP A 276 -1.65 7.77 7.44
N ASP A 277 -2.60 8.16 6.57
CA ASP A 277 -2.57 7.85 5.14
C ASP A 277 -1.76 8.91 4.35
N GLU A 278 -1.70 10.16 4.82
CA GLU A 278 -0.92 11.24 4.19
C GLU A 278 0.56 11.22 4.57
N GLU A 279 0.88 10.81 5.80
CA GLU A 279 2.25 10.68 6.30
C GLU A 279 3.00 9.47 5.71
N GLN A 280 2.33 8.59 4.94
CA GLN A 280 2.98 7.41 4.37
C GLN A 280 4.06 7.82 3.35
N PRO A 281 5.25 7.20 3.42
CA PRO A 281 6.29 7.47 2.44
C PRO A 281 5.81 7.07 1.04
N LYS A 282 6.10 7.93 0.05
CA LYS A 282 5.83 7.61 -1.35
C LYS A 282 6.49 6.30 -1.72
N ARG A 283 5.73 5.41 -2.39
CA ARG A 283 6.24 4.11 -2.82
C ARG A 283 7.42 4.26 -3.77
N GLU A 284 8.43 3.42 -3.57
CA GLU A 284 9.55 3.32 -4.49
C GLU A 284 9.08 2.89 -5.88
N ALA A 285 9.79 3.30 -6.92
CA ALA A 285 9.42 3.00 -8.31
C ALA A 285 9.29 1.48 -8.58
N ALA A 286 10.10 0.66 -7.91
CA ALA A 286 10.00 -0.81 -8.01
C ALA A 286 8.68 -1.34 -7.44
N ASP A 287 8.26 -0.86 -6.28
CA ASP A 287 7.03 -1.33 -5.63
C ASP A 287 5.78 -0.85 -6.38
N ARG A 288 5.83 0.36 -6.96
CA ARG A 288 4.77 0.88 -7.83
C ARG A 288 4.63 0.05 -9.10
N LEU A 289 5.74 -0.30 -9.76
CA LEU A 289 5.74 -1.17 -10.93
C LEU A 289 5.22 -2.58 -10.58
N ALA A 290 5.61 -3.13 -9.44
CA ALA A 290 5.11 -4.42 -8.96
C ALA A 290 3.60 -4.38 -8.70
N ALA A 291 3.08 -3.30 -8.10
CA ALA A 291 1.65 -3.11 -7.91
C ALA A 291 0.88 -2.99 -9.23
N GLN A 292 1.42 -2.25 -10.20
CA GLN A 292 0.84 -2.16 -11.55
C GLN A 292 0.74 -3.52 -12.23
N ILE A 293 1.81 -4.33 -12.16
CA ILE A 293 1.84 -5.69 -12.69
C ILE A 293 0.75 -6.55 -12.03
N GLN A 294 0.61 -6.50 -10.70
CA GLN A 294 -0.41 -7.29 -10.00
C GLN A 294 -1.84 -6.88 -10.38
N VAL A 295 -2.11 -5.59 -10.54
CA VAL A 295 -3.41 -5.09 -10.97
C VAL A 295 -3.74 -5.58 -12.38
N LEU A 296 -2.82 -5.41 -13.33
CA LEU A 296 -3.03 -5.86 -14.72
C LEU A 296 -3.13 -7.38 -14.84
N LEU A 297 -2.41 -8.12 -13.99
CA LEU A 297 -2.51 -9.57 -13.92
C LEU A 297 -3.90 -10.01 -13.46
N LYS A 298 -4.50 -9.31 -12.47
CA LYS A 298 -5.88 -9.56 -12.01
C LYS A 298 -6.93 -9.15 -13.04
N GLU A 299 -6.66 -8.15 -13.87
CA GLU A 299 -7.51 -7.78 -15.01
C GLU A 299 -7.37 -8.76 -16.20
N GLY A 300 -6.35 -9.61 -16.21
CA GLY A 300 -6.10 -10.56 -17.29
C GLY A 300 -5.39 -9.96 -18.52
N ASP A 301 -4.81 -8.76 -18.41
CA ASP A 301 -4.05 -8.12 -19.50
C ASP A 301 -2.60 -8.66 -19.53
N TYR A 302 -2.47 -9.91 -19.98
CA TYR A 302 -1.19 -10.61 -20.00
C TYR A 302 -0.16 -9.98 -20.93
N GLU A 303 -0.60 -9.32 -22.02
CA GLU A 303 0.30 -8.69 -22.98
C GLU A 303 1.04 -7.51 -22.35
N ARG A 304 0.31 -6.63 -21.65
CA ARG A 304 0.92 -5.52 -20.90
C ARG A 304 1.76 -6.03 -19.74
N VAL A 305 1.30 -7.07 -19.03
CA VAL A 305 2.06 -7.66 -17.92
C VAL A 305 3.44 -8.15 -18.38
N VAL A 306 3.51 -8.89 -19.49
CA VAL A 306 4.79 -9.34 -20.06
C VAL A 306 5.69 -8.14 -20.40
N THR A 307 5.13 -7.12 -21.05
CA THR A 307 5.86 -5.89 -21.39
C THR A 307 6.44 -5.20 -20.16
N LEU A 308 5.66 -5.09 -19.08
CA LEU A 308 6.08 -4.50 -17.81
C LEU A 308 7.17 -5.33 -17.11
N TYR A 309 7.13 -6.65 -17.18
CA TYR A 309 8.22 -7.49 -16.66
C TYR A 309 9.53 -7.25 -17.42
N TYR A 310 9.51 -7.19 -18.76
CA TYR A 310 10.71 -6.86 -19.53
C TYR A 310 11.22 -5.43 -19.23
N GLN A 311 10.33 -4.47 -18.98
CA GLN A 311 10.71 -3.16 -18.47
C GLN A 311 11.36 -3.26 -17.07
N ALA A 312 10.78 -4.05 -16.17
CA ALA A 312 11.30 -4.27 -14.82
C ALA A 312 12.70 -4.90 -14.85
N PHE A 313 12.99 -5.83 -15.75
CA PHE A 313 14.32 -6.42 -15.90
C PHE A 313 15.38 -5.40 -16.32
N LYS A 314 15.00 -4.39 -17.12
CA LYS A 314 15.88 -3.31 -17.56
C LYS A 314 16.10 -2.28 -16.47
N GLN A 315 15.02 -1.87 -15.77
CA GLN A 315 15.05 -0.83 -14.75
C GLN A 315 15.62 -1.33 -13.42
N PHE A 316 15.29 -2.56 -13.04
CA PHE A 316 15.66 -3.19 -11.76
C PHE A 316 16.38 -4.53 -11.97
N PRO A 317 17.54 -4.55 -12.67
CA PRO A 317 18.21 -5.80 -13.05
C PRO A 317 18.71 -6.63 -11.85
N ASN A 318 18.77 -6.03 -10.67
CA ASN A 318 19.25 -6.66 -9.45
C ASN A 318 18.15 -7.15 -8.51
N ASP A 319 16.89 -6.81 -8.78
CA ASP A 319 15.76 -7.18 -7.95
C ASP A 319 15.23 -8.56 -8.34
N ALA A 320 15.41 -9.55 -7.47
CA ALA A 320 15.01 -10.93 -7.73
C ALA A 320 13.49 -11.11 -7.78
N ARG A 321 12.71 -10.19 -7.20
CA ARG A 321 11.25 -10.31 -7.10
C ARG A 321 10.61 -10.43 -8.48
N PHE A 322 11.02 -9.57 -9.42
CA PHE A 322 10.48 -9.58 -10.78
C PHE A 322 10.81 -10.86 -11.55
N PHE A 323 12.06 -11.34 -11.44
CA PHE A 323 12.48 -12.56 -12.12
C PHE A 323 11.79 -13.81 -11.56
N ASP A 324 11.76 -13.94 -10.23
CA ASP A 324 11.13 -15.07 -9.54
C ASP A 324 9.60 -15.08 -9.84
N GLN A 325 8.92 -13.93 -9.78
CA GLN A 325 7.48 -13.85 -10.08
C GLN A 325 7.14 -14.11 -11.55
N PHE A 326 7.94 -13.59 -12.49
CA PHE A 326 7.71 -13.84 -13.91
C PHE A 326 7.93 -15.31 -14.26
N PHE A 327 8.96 -15.94 -13.68
CA PHE A 327 9.20 -17.38 -13.83
C PHE A 327 7.99 -18.20 -13.37
N GLU A 328 7.49 -17.93 -12.16
CA GLU A 328 6.32 -18.62 -11.60
C GLU A 328 5.06 -18.42 -12.46
N LEU A 329 4.86 -17.21 -12.99
CA LEU A 329 3.76 -16.92 -13.91
C LEU A 329 3.86 -17.78 -15.19
N LEU A 330 5.01 -17.79 -15.84
CA LEU A 330 5.23 -18.58 -17.06
C LEU A 330 5.13 -20.09 -16.77
N TYR A 331 5.60 -20.52 -15.60
CA TYR A 331 5.54 -21.91 -15.17
C TYR A 331 4.09 -22.37 -14.98
N THR A 332 3.31 -21.60 -14.23
CA THR A 332 1.90 -21.88 -13.94
C THR A 332 1.04 -21.83 -15.20
N CYS A 333 1.26 -20.84 -16.06
CA CYS A 333 0.51 -20.67 -17.31
C CYS A 333 0.99 -21.57 -18.45
N LYS A 334 2.05 -22.39 -18.24
CA LYS A 334 2.64 -23.31 -19.23
C LYS A 334 2.94 -22.63 -20.58
N LYS A 335 3.46 -21.40 -20.54
CA LYS A 335 3.75 -20.62 -21.77
C LYS A 335 5.10 -21.03 -22.36
N THR A 336 5.11 -22.08 -23.18
CA THR A 336 6.34 -22.68 -23.73
C THR A 336 7.24 -21.70 -24.48
N ALA A 337 6.71 -20.92 -25.42
CA ALA A 337 7.51 -19.99 -26.22
C ALA A 337 8.19 -18.91 -25.36
N LEU A 338 7.43 -18.28 -24.44
CA LEU A 338 7.96 -17.27 -23.53
C LEU A 338 8.95 -17.86 -22.52
N MET A 339 8.68 -19.08 -22.02
CA MET A 339 9.59 -19.77 -21.11
C MET A 339 10.93 -20.11 -21.78
N ALA A 340 10.91 -20.47 -23.07
CA ALA A 340 12.14 -20.73 -23.82
C ALA A 340 12.98 -19.45 -24.03
N ASP A 341 12.33 -18.31 -24.30
CA ASP A 341 12.99 -17.01 -24.44
C ASP A 341 13.57 -16.52 -23.11
N PHE A 342 12.76 -16.50 -22.06
CA PHE A 342 13.14 -15.99 -20.74
C PHE A 342 14.06 -16.94 -19.95
N GLY A 343 13.99 -18.25 -20.21
CA GLY A 343 14.66 -19.27 -19.41
C GLY A 343 16.17 -19.06 -19.29
N SER A 344 16.84 -18.67 -20.38
CA SER A 344 18.26 -18.35 -20.37
C SER A 344 18.53 -17.10 -19.53
N THR A 345 17.74 -16.03 -19.73
CA THR A 345 17.85 -14.78 -18.94
C THR A 345 17.73 -15.05 -17.44
N TYR A 346 16.80 -15.90 -17.03
CA TYR A 346 16.61 -16.22 -15.62
C TYR A 346 17.76 -17.04 -15.03
N LEU A 347 18.24 -18.06 -15.75
CA LEU A 347 19.39 -18.85 -15.30
C LEU A 347 20.67 -18.00 -15.21
N HIS A 348 20.88 -17.07 -16.13
CA HIS A 348 21.97 -16.09 -16.04
C HIS A 348 21.83 -15.20 -14.82
N PHE A 349 20.61 -14.72 -14.54
CA PHE A 349 20.33 -13.92 -13.34
C PHE A 349 20.68 -14.69 -12.06
N LEU A 350 20.21 -15.94 -11.94
CA LEU A 350 20.50 -16.81 -10.79
C LEU A 350 22.01 -17.05 -10.64
N ASN A 351 22.71 -17.32 -11.74
CA ASN A 351 24.15 -17.55 -11.73
C ASN A 351 24.92 -16.29 -11.30
N ARG A 352 24.55 -15.11 -11.83
CA ARG A 352 25.15 -13.82 -11.45
C ARG A 352 24.92 -13.50 -9.98
N LYS A 353 23.74 -13.82 -9.43
CA LYS A 353 23.41 -13.66 -8.01
C LYS A 353 23.95 -14.78 -7.13
N LYS A 354 24.69 -15.75 -7.69
CA LYS A 354 25.25 -16.92 -6.98
C LYS A 354 24.18 -17.76 -6.25
N ARG A 355 22.94 -17.78 -6.74
CA ARG A 355 21.84 -18.62 -6.23
C ARG A 355 21.93 -20.03 -6.85
N THR A 356 23.03 -20.73 -6.58
CA THR A 356 23.33 -22.04 -7.17
C THR A 356 22.37 -23.13 -6.71
N ASP A 357 21.75 -22.94 -5.54
CA ASP A 357 20.68 -23.76 -4.98
C ASP A 357 19.45 -23.84 -5.90
N LYS A 358 19.11 -22.72 -6.58
CA LYS A 358 17.95 -22.64 -7.48
C LYS A 358 18.24 -23.07 -8.92
N LEU A 359 19.50 -23.08 -9.36
CA LEU A 359 19.85 -23.30 -10.77
C LEU A 359 19.34 -24.64 -11.32
N THR A 360 19.65 -25.75 -10.65
CA THR A 360 19.26 -27.08 -11.14
C THR A 360 17.76 -27.33 -11.06
N PRO A 361 17.04 -27.00 -9.97
CA PRO A 361 15.58 -27.08 -9.91
C PRO A 361 14.89 -26.26 -10.99
N VAL A 362 15.28 -24.99 -11.17
CA VAL A 362 14.69 -24.10 -12.18
C VAL A 362 14.94 -24.64 -13.58
N PHE A 363 16.16 -25.10 -13.88
CA PHE A 363 16.45 -25.71 -15.18
C PHE A 363 15.55 -26.93 -15.48
N LYS A 364 15.34 -27.80 -14.49
CA LYS A 364 14.43 -28.95 -14.62
C LYS A 364 13.00 -28.47 -14.87
N GLN A 365 12.52 -27.47 -14.14
CA GLN A 365 11.18 -26.88 -14.32
C GLN A 365 10.99 -26.25 -15.70
N ILE A 366 11.98 -25.50 -16.21
CA ILE A 366 11.95 -24.95 -17.57
C ILE A 366 11.75 -26.09 -18.58
N ARG A 367 12.51 -27.19 -18.43
CA ARG A 367 12.44 -28.33 -19.34
C ARG A 367 11.17 -29.17 -19.24
N LEU A 368 10.42 -29.06 -18.14
CA LEU A 368 9.07 -29.65 -18.06
C LEU A 368 8.09 -28.94 -19.01
N ILE A 369 8.29 -27.65 -19.27
CA ILE A 369 7.42 -26.83 -20.12
C ILE A 369 7.96 -26.68 -21.54
N ALA A 370 9.29 -26.59 -21.68
CA ALA A 370 10.02 -26.49 -22.93
C ALA A 370 11.06 -27.64 -23.00
N PRO A 371 10.67 -28.85 -23.45
CA PRO A 371 11.52 -30.05 -23.40
C PRO A 371 12.89 -29.91 -24.11
N ASP A 372 12.91 -29.11 -25.17
CA ASP A 372 14.06 -28.86 -26.04
C ASP A 372 14.93 -27.68 -25.56
N PHE A 373 14.56 -27.03 -24.47
CA PHE A 373 15.31 -25.90 -23.93
C PHE A 373 16.72 -26.32 -23.50
N LEU A 374 17.71 -25.56 -23.97
CA LEU A 374 19.11 -25.66 -23.57
C LEU A 374 19.64 -24.25 -23.30
N PRO A 375 20.41 -24.03 -22.22
CA PRO A 375 21.01 -22.72 -21.93
C PRO A 375 21.90 -22.25 -23.09
N ASP A 376 21.96 -20.94 -23.33
CA ASP A 376 22.80 -20.33 -24.37
C ASP A 376 24.28 -20.19 -23.95
N ASN A 377 24.59 -20.23 -22.65
CA ASN A 377 25.95 -20.05 -22.15
C ASN A 377 26.67 -21.40 -21.90
N PRO A 378 27.82 -21.63 -22.56
CA PRO A 378 28.56 -22.89 -22.43
C PRO A 378 29.09 -23.14 -21.01
N ALA A 379 29.55 -22.11 -20.29
CA ALA A 379 30.02 -22.27 -18.91
C ALA A 379 28.89 -22.69 -17.96
N LEU A 380 27.70 -22.10 -18.14
CA LEU A 380 26.51 -22.46 -17.38
C LEU A 380 26.07 -23.90 -17.67
N ARG A 381 26.19 -24.38 -18.93
CA ARG A 381 25.92 -25.78 -19.27
C ARG A 381 26.85 -26.74 -18.54
N VAL A 382 28.15 -26.45 -18.50
CA VAL A 382 29.14 -27.28 -17.77
C VAL A 382 28.83 -27.30 -16.28
N GLN A 383 28.52 -26.14 -15.69
CA GLN A 383 28.15 -26.01 -14.28
C GLN A 383 26.88 -26.82 -13.94
N LEU A 384 25.82 -26.68 -14.74
CA LEU A 384 24.58 -27.45 -14.58
C LEU A 384 24.81 -28.95 -14.78
N ALA A 385 25.61 -29.36 -15.77
CA ALA A 385 25.92 -30.76 -16.00
C ALA A 385 26.70 -31.37 -14.83
N SER A 386 27.65 -30.63 -14.25
CA SER A 386 28.38 -31.06 -13.05
C SER A 386 27.44 -31.24 -11.85
N ALA A 387 26.53 -30.29 -11.62
CA ALA A 387 25.54 -30.38 -10.55
C ALA A 387 24.55 -31.55 -10.76
N LEU A 388 24.07 -31.76 -12.00
CA LEU A 388 23.17 -32.87 -12.33
C LEU A 388 23.84 -34.23 -12.17
N LYS A 389 25.13 -34.34 -12.53
CA LYS A 389 25.94 -35.55 -12.28
C LYS A 389 25.98 -35.87 -10.78
N GLN A 390 26.25 -34.89 -9.94
CA GLN A 390 26.27 -35.08 -8.47
C GLN A 390 24.91 -35.50 -7.91
N GLN A 391 23.81 -35.06 -8.52
CA GLN A 391 22.45 -35.43 -8.15
C GLN A 391 21.99 -36.79 -8.72
N GLY A 392 22.77 -37.42 -9.61
CA GLY A 392 22.42 -38.69 -10.26
C GLY A 392 21.59 -38.56 -11.55
N ASP A 393 21.30 -37.35 -12.03
CA ASP A 393 20.55 -37.11 -13.29
C ASP A 393 21.48 -37.15 -14.52
N VAL A 394 22.14 -38.30 -14.69
CA VAL A 394 23.20 -38.52 -15.68
C VAL A 394 22.72 -38.27 -17.11
N ALA A 395 21.48 -38.67 -17.44
CA ALA A 395 20.91 -38.49 -18.79
C ALA A 395 20.75 -37.02 -19.19
N LEU A 396 20.38 -36.15 -18.25
CA LEU A 396 20.25 -34.71 -18.53
C LEU A 396 21.60 -34.03 -18.63
N ALA A 397 22.57 -34.47 -17.82
CA ALA A 397 23.95 -33.99 -17.89
C ALA A 397 24.58 -34.32 -19.26
N VAL A 398 24.36 -35.53 -19.81
CA VAL A 398 24.78 -35.88 -21.18
C VAL A 398 24.15 -34.95 -22.21
N LYS A 399 22.83 -34.70 -22.13
CA LYS A 399 22.13 -33.82 -23.08
C LYS A 399 22.67 -32.39 -23.11
N LEU A 400 23.07 -31.84 -21.96
CA LEU A 400 23.66 -30.49 -21.88
C LEU A 400 25.02 -30.39 -22.58
N LEU A 401 25.86 -31.43 -22.45
CA LEU A 401 27.23 -31.44 -22.96
C LEU A 401 27.32 -31.95 -24.40
N ASN A 402 26.36 -32.76 -24.83
CA ASN A 402 26.37 -33.32 -26.18
C ASN A 402 26.27 -32.21 -27.24
N GLY A 403 27.09 -32.32 -28.29
CA GLY A 403 27.09 -31.35 -29.39
C GLY A 403 27.68 -29.97 -29.06
N MET A 404 28.27 -29.76 -27.87
CA MET A 404 28.87 -28.47 -27.50
C MET A 404 29.96 -28.01 -28.48
N HIS A 405 30.76 -28.93 -29.04
CA HIS A 405 31.78 -28.59 -30.05
C HIS A 405 31.21 -27.98 -31.34
N LYS A 406 29.94 -28.27 -31.68
CA LYS A 406 29.27 -27.73 -32.87
C LYS A 406 28.65 -26.36 -32.58
N GLN A 407 28.11 -26.18 -31.37
CA GLN A 407 27.40 -24.97 -30.97
C GLN A 407 28.35 -23.88 -30.45
N PHE A 408 29.44 -24.27 -29.78
CA PHE A 408 30.40 -23.36 -29.14
C PHE A 408 31.86 -23.75 -29.46
N PRO A 409 32.30 -23.68 -30.73
CA PRO A 409 33.63 -24.12 -31.14
C PRO A 409 34.78 -23.34 -30.49
N ASP A 410 34.53 -22.09 -30.09
CA ASP A 410 35.54 -21.19 -29.50
C ASP A 410 35.55 -21.20 -27.96
N TYR A 411 34.76 -22.07 -27.31
CA TYR A 411 34.75 -22.14 -25.85
C TYR A 411 36.07 -22.67 -25.30
N ALA A 412 36.75 -21.90 -24.45
CA ALA A 412 38.09 -22.23 -23.97
C ALA A 412 38.16 -23.53 -23.16
N GLU A 413 37.11 -23.86 -22.41
CA GLU A 413 37.03 -25.04 -21.55
C GLU A 413 36.27 -26.20 -22.22
N LEU A 414 36.18 -26.20 -23.56
CA LEU A 414 35.61 -27.32 -24.32
C LEU A 414 36.27 -28.67 -23.97
N PRO A 415 37.61 -28.78 -23.79
CA PRO A 415 38.22 -30.04 -23.35
C PRO A 415 37.69 -30.53 -22.01
N GLN A 416 37.51 -29.63 -21.03
CA GLN A 416 37.00 -29.96 -19.70
C GLN A 416 35.54 -30.43 -19.76
N ALA A 417 34.72 -29.81 -20.62
CA ALA A 417 33.35 -30.26 -20.88
C ALA A 417 33.30 -31.70 -21.43
N TYR A 418 34.24 -32.07 -22.33
CA TYR A 418 34.32 -33.42 -22.89
C TYR A 418 34.89 -34.47 -21.92
N TYR A 419 35.83 -34.09 -21.05
CA TYR A 419 36.26 -34.95 -19.94
C TYR A 419 35.12 -35.19 -18.93
N LEU A 420 34.31 -34.16 -18.64
CA LEU A 420 33.12 -34.32 -17.81
C LEU A 420 32.12 -35.26 -18.47
N LEU A 421 31.86 -35.10 -19.78
CA LEU A 421 30.99 -35.97 -20.56
C LEU A 421 31.48 -37.43 -20.57
N SER A 422 32.77 -37.68 -20.76
CA SER A 422 33.31 -39.05 -20.72
C SER A 422 33.09 -39.70 -19.36
N THR A 423 33.37 -38.96 -18.28
CA THR A 423 33.18 -39.46 -16.90
C THR A 423 31.71 -39.74 -16.59
N ILE A 424 30.78 -38.98 -17.17
CA ILE A 424 29.33 -39.20 -17.05
C ILE A 424 28.92 -40.46 -17.82
N LEU A 425 29.45 -40.67 -19.03
CA LEU A 425 29.12 -41.83 -19.87
C LEU A 425 29.66 -43.16 -19.29
N GLU A 426 30.79 -43.14 -18.59
CA GLU A 426 31.33 -44.31 -17.88
C GLU A 426 30.40 -44.84 -16.78
N GLN A 427 29.51 -43.99 -16.24
CA GLN A 427 28.53 -44.38 -15.24
C GLN A 427 27.29 -45.06 -15.84
N LEU A 428 27.14 -45.05 -17.17
CA LEU A 428 26.00 -45.63 -17.87
C LEU A 428 26.34 -47.02 -18.46
N PRO A 429 25.45 -48.02 -18.32
CA PRO A 429 25.69 -49.34 -18.89
C PRO A 429 25.76 -49.26 -20.43
N ASN A 430 26.68 -50.03 -21.03
CA ASN A 430 26.89 -50.13 -22.48
C ASN A 430 27.35 -48.84 -23.20
N MET A 431 27.85 -47.83 -22.48
CA MET A 431 28.30 -46.55 -23.07
C MET A 431 29.84 -46.35 -23.05
N GLN A 432 30.61 -47.39 -22.71
CA GLN A 432 32.07 -47.32 -22.57
C GLN A 432 32.78 -46.87 -23.86
N ALA A 433 32.34 -47.39 -25.02
CA ALA A 433 32.91 -47.02 -26.30
C ALA A 433 32.64 -45.55 -26.67
N GLN A 434 31.50 -44.97 -26.27
CA GLN A 434 31.24 -43.54 -26.43
C GLN A 434 32.06 -42.69 -25.45
N ALA A 435 32.30 -43.18 -24.23
CA ALA A 435 33.14 -42.49 -23.24
C ALA A 435 34.59 -42.36 -23.74
N ASP A 436 35.16 -43.44 -24.28
CA ASP A 436 36.53 -43.44 -24.84
C ASP A 436 36.66 -42.46 -26.02
N LYS A 437 35.66 -42.42 -26.90
CA LYS A 437 35.59 -41.45 -28.01
C LYS A 437 35.54 -40.01 -27.50
N CYS A 438 34.75 -39.73 -26.46
CA CYS A 438 34.69 -38.40 -25.86
C CYS A 438 36.02 -38.00 -25.22
N ARG A 439 36.74 -38.95 -24.59
CA ARG A 439 38.07 -38.73 -24.00
C ARG A 439 39.13 -38.45 -25.07
N GLN A 440 39.13 -39.20 -26.17
CA GLN A 440 40.01 -38.95 -27.32
C GLN A 440 39.75 -37.56 -27.93
N MET A 441 38.47 -37.17 -28.04
CA MET A 441 38.08 -35.85 -28.51
C MET A 441 38.54 -34.74 -27.57
N ALA A 442 38.43 -34.92 -26.25
CA ALA A 442 38.93 -33.98 -25.26
C ALA A 442 40.44 -33.72 -25.43
N GLN A 443 41.24 -34.79 -25.58
CA GLN A 443 42.69 -34.69 -25.81
C GLN A 443 43.06 -33.98 -27.11
N GLN A 444 42.29 -34.19 -28.18
CA GLN A 444 42.50 -33.50 -29.45
C GLN A 444 42.20 -32.00 -29.31
N LEU A 445 41.09 -31.65 -28.66
CA LEU A 445 40.71 -30.26 -28.40
C LEU A 445 41.71 -29.55 -27.50
N GLU A 446 42.27 -30.24 -26.50
CA GLU A 446 43.31 -29.73 -25.62
C GLU A 446 44.59 -29.39 -26.38
N LYS A 447 45.07 -30.30 -27.24
CA LYS A 447 46.22 -30.04 -28.12
C LYS A 447 45.98 -28.85 -29.07
N ILE A 448 44.76 -28.70 -29.58
CA ILE A 448 44.39 -27.55 -30.43
C ILE A 448 44.39 -26.26 -29.60
N ALA A 449 43.84 -26.28 -28.39
CA ALA A 449 43.81 -25.14 -27.50
C ALA A 449 45.22 -24.70 -27.05
N GLU A 450 46.09 -25.65 -26.72
CA GLU A 450 47.51 -25.40 -26.40
C GLU A 450 48.26 -24.78 -27.57
N ARG A 451 48.08 -25.30 -28.79
CA ARG A 451 48.67 -24.72 -30.01
C ARG A 451 48.20 -23.29 -30.24
N LYS A 452 46.89 -23.02 -30.08
CA LYS A 452 46.33 -21.66 -30.16
C LYS A 452 46.93 -20.73 -29.09
N LYS A 453 47.06 -21.19 -27.85
CA LYS A 453 47.68 -20.42 -26.76
C LYS A 453 49.15 -20.12 -27.04
N LEU A 454 49.91 -21.10 -27.53
CA LEU A 454 51.32 -20.93 -27.88
C LEU A 454 51.50 -19.94 -29.03
N ALA A 455 50.69 -20.05 -30.08
CA ALA A 455 50.68 -19.12 -31.20
C ALA A 455 50.30 -17.68 -30.77
N ALA A 456 49.31 -17.54 -29.89
CA ALA A 456 48.93 -16.23 -29.33
C ALA A 456 50.04 -15.62 -28.45
N ALA A 457 50.73 -16.44 -27.65
CA ALA A 457 51.87 -16.00 -26.84
C ALA A 457 53.06 -15.57 -27.70
N MET A 458 53.34 -16.29 -28.80
CA MET A 458 54.37 -15.91 -29.77
C MET A 458 54.03 -14.61 -30.49
N ALA A 459 52.78 -14.42 -30.93
CA ALA A 459 52.33 -13.17 -31.56
C ALA A 459 52.39 -11.97 -30.60
N GLN A 460 52.08 -12.17 -29.31
CA GLN A 460 52.22 -11.12 -28.29
C GLN A 460 53.69 -10.79 -28.00
N ALA A 461 54.59 -11.77 -28.04
CA ALA A 461 56.03 -11.57 -27.89
C ALA A 461 56.64 -10.81 -29.09
N GLU A 462 56.15 -11.04 -30.31
CA GLU A 462 56.53 -10.29 -31.52
C GLU A 462 56.04 -8.83 -31.52
N LEU A 463 54.86 -8.55 -30.94
CA LEU A 463 54.39 -7.17 -30.74
C LEU A 463 55.16 -6.43 -29.64
N ALA A 464 55.61 -7.13 -28.59
CA ALA A 464 56.39 -6.53 -27.51
C ALA A 464 57.84 -6.17 -27.92
N THR A 465 58.39 -6.85 -28.94
CA THR A 465 59.73 -6.59 -29.47
C THR A 465 59.77 -5.47 -30.53
N ASN A 466 58.64 -5.13 -31.16
CA ASN A 466 58.53 -4.05 -32.13
C ASN A 466 57.90 -2.77 -31.53
N LYS A 467 58.70 -2.00 -30.79
CA LYS A 467 58.38 -0.62 -30.40
C LYS A 467 58.69 0.33 -31.58
N PRO A 468 57.72 1.08 -32.16
CA PRO A 468 58.05 2.03 -33.23
C PRO A 468 58.70 3.30 -32.67
N PRO A 469 59.60 3.97 -33.41
CA PRO A 469 60.21 5.21 -32.97
C PRO A 469 59.23 6.39 -33.09
N SER A 470 59.41 7.33 -32.17
CA SER A 470 58.74 8.63 -32.07
C SER A 470 58.80 9.42 -33.40
N VAL A 471 57.64 9.84 -33.91
CA VAL A 471 57.54 10.90 -34.91
C VAL A 471 56.59 11.98 -34.39
N LYS A 472 57.07 13.23 -34.42
CA LYS A 472 56.37 14.45 -33.98
C LYS A 472 55.28 14.87 -34.99
N THR A 473 54.19 15.39 -34.41
CA THR A 473 52.97 16.09 -34.89
C THR A 473 53.17 17.16 -35.97
N PRO A 474 52.14 17.68 -36.71
CA PRO A 474 50.82 18.12 -36.19
C PRO A 474 49.58 18.07 -37.14
N GLY A 475 48.38 18.32 -36.58
CA GLY A 475 47.26 18.97 -37.32
C GLY A 475 45.83 18.44 -37.08
N ARG A 476 44.98 19.29 -36.46
CA ARG A 476 43.50 19.44 -36.53
C ARG A 476 42.71 18.40 -37.37
N SER A 477 41.57 17.85 -36.94
CA SER A 477 40.29 18.49 -36.54
C SER A 477 39.27 17.38 -36.14
N PRO A 478 38.03 17.70 -35.68
CA PRO A 478 37.15 16.75 -34.98
C PRO A 478 36.34 15.85 -35.92
N SER A 479 35.85 14.72 -35.42
CA SER A 479 34.85 13.87 -36.10
C SER A 479 33.97 13.24 -35.02
N ALA A 480 32.69 13.58 -34.86
CA ALA A 480 31.53 13.38 -35.73
C ALA A 480 30.95 11.95 -35.66
N MET A 481 29.77 11.90 -35.04
CA MET A 481 28.58 11.10 -35.35
C MET A 481 28.68 9.60 -35.66
N VAL A 482 28.20 8.86 -34.66
CA VAL A 482 27.41 7.62 -34.74
C VAL A 482 26.38 7.65 -35.88
N THR A 483 26.35 6.62 -36.74
CA THR A 483 25.13 6.12 -37.42
C THR A 483 25.29 4.62 -37.68
N LYS A 484 24.44 3.79 -37.06
CA LYS A 484 23.22 3.13 -37.60
C LYS A 484 23.46 1.66 -37.95
N SER A 485 23.17 0.78 -37.00
CA SER A 485 22.84 -0.63 -37.26
C SER A 485 21.46 -0.69 -37.90
N GLY A 486 21.40 -1.13 -39.16
CA GLY A 486 20.15 -1.41 -39.87
C GLY A 486 19.62 -2.79 -39.50
N LEU A 487 18.51 -2.81 -38.77
CA LEU A 487 17.62 -3.96 -38.62
C LEU A 487 16.72 -3.99 -39.87
N HIS A 488 16.73 -5.06 -40.65
CA HIS A 488 15.64 -5.37 -41.57
C HIS A 488 15.19 -6.81 -41.32
N LEU A 489 13.99 -6.93 -40.75
CA LEU A 489 13.17 -8.14 -40.80
C LEU A 489 12.63 -8.28 -42.23
N GLU A 490 12.82 -9.43 -42.84
CA GLU A 490 11.87 -9.97 -43.82
C GLU A 490 11.52 -11.41 -43.41
N LEU A 491 10.25 -11.61 -43.07
CA LEU A 491 9.61 -12.92 -42.94
C LEU A 491 9.22 -13.36 -44.34
N VAL A 492 9.68 -14.54 -44.78
CA VAL A 492 9.14 -15.23 -45.95
C VAL A 492 8.34 -16.46 -45.46
N PRO A 493 7.08 -16.63 -45.88
CA PRO A 493 6.20 -17.71 -45.44
C PRO A 493 6.61 -19.07 -46.03
N ILE A 494 6.45 -20.12 -45.23
CA ILE A 494 6.61 -21.52 -45.67
C ILE A 494 5.24 -22.00 -46.18
N GLU A 495 5.14 -22.30 -47.48
CA GLU A 495 4.01 -23.01 -48.05
C GLU A 495 4.03 -24.51 -47.65
N PRO A 496 2.86 -25.16 -47.51
CA PRO A 496 2.77 -26.57 -47.16
C PRO A 496 3.15 -27.48 -48.34
N VAL A 497 4.01 -28.47 -48.07
CA VAL A 497 4.31 -29.56 -49.00
C VAL A 497 3.10 -30.51 -49.06
N ASN A 498 2.48 -30.59 -50.24
CA ASN A 498 1.51 -31.62 -50.58
C ASN A 498 2.19 -33.01 -50.58
N THR A 499 1.69 -33.92 -49.75
CA THR A 499 1.97 -35.35 -49.86
C THR A 499 1.24 -35.92 -51.07
N VAL A 500 2.02 -36.39 -52.04
CA VAL A 500 1.58 -37.31 -53.09
C VAL A 500 1.59 -38.72 -52.48
N GLU A 501 0.42 -39.32 -52.31
CA GLU A 501 0.27 -40.77 -52.22
C GLU A 501 -0.74 -41.20 -53.30
N GLN A 502 -0.22 -41.84 -54.35
CA GLN A 502 -0.96 -42.65 -55.31
C GLN A 502 -0.57 -44.11 -55.09
N ALA A 503 -1.58 -45.00 -55.12
CA ALA A 503 -1.55 -46.42 -55.51
C ALA A 503 -0.68 -47.35 -54.64
N ASP A 504 -1.17 -48.45 -54.05
CA ASP A 504 -2.25 -49.39 -54.42
C ASP A 504 -3.01 -49.89 -53.18
#